data_AF-A0A346YMW4-F1
#
_entry.id   AF-A0A346YMW4-F1
#
_cell.length_a   1.000
_cell.length_b   1.000
_cell.length_c   1.000
_cell.angle_alpha   90.00
_cell.angle_beta   90.00
_cell.angle_gamma   90.00
#
_symmetry.space_group_name_H-M   'P 1'
#
loop_
_entity.id
_entity.type
_entity.pdbx_description
1 polymer ?
#
loop_
_entity_poly.entity_id
_entity_poly.type
_entity_poly.pdbx_seq_one_letter_code
_entity_poly.pdbx_strand_id
1 'polypeptide(L)'
;MNLQKLLCAELKRQLEAKGKITTAIPAGGDLLWQWFLDLSRSRTYGAAGPNPISFAEILTYGQAMRWPMEPRHVEILRAMDAVWIERAFEKKDAQEDPKPHMVQGRTMTPAKFDAMFSGGR
;
A
#
# COMPACT_ATOMS: atom_id res chain seq x y z
N MET A 1 -21.43 -13.44 10.93
CA MET A 1 -21.11 -12.50 9.83
C MET A 1 -19.80 -11.80 10.17
N ASN A 2 -18.78 -11.85 9.30
CA ASN A 2 -17.45 -11.29 9.61
C ASN A 2 -17.31 -9.89 9.00
N LEU A 3 -17.34 -8.84 9.84
CA LEU A 3 -17.29 -7.43 9.43
C LEU A 3 -16.03 -7.10 8.61
N GLN A 4 -14.87 -7.67 8.97
CA GLN A 4 -13.62 -7.51 8.24
C GLN A 4 -13.79 -7.90 6.76
N LYS A 5 -14.35 -9.09 6.51
CA LYS A 5 -14.54 -9.61 5.16
C LYS A 5 -15.47 -8.71 4.34
N LEU A 6 -16.53 -8.18 4.95
CA LEU A 6 -17.48 -7.29 4.28
C LEU A 6 -16.84 -5.94 3.93
N LEU A 7 -16.06 -5.35 4.83
CA LEU A 7 -15.35 -4.09 4.57
C LEU A 7 -14.26 -4.24 3.51
N CYS A 8 -13.47 -5.33 3.56
CA CYS A 8 -12.49 -5.64 2.53
C CYS A 8 -13.16 -5.85 1.16
N ALA A 9 -14.29 -6.55 1.11
CA ALA A 9 -15.04 -6.77 -0.14
C ALA A 9 -15.61 -5.45 -0.69
N GLU A 10 -16.15 -4.59 0.16
CA GLU A 10 -16.62 -3.26 -0.23
C GLU A 10 -15.46 -2.42 -0.77
N LEU A 11 -14.32 -2.38 -0.06
CA LEU A 11 -13.14 -1.64 -0.50
C LEU A 11 -12.63 -2.14 -1.86
N LYS A 12 -12.54 -3.46 -2.06
CA LYS A 12 -12.17 -4.04 -3.34
C LYS A 12 -13.13 -3.61 -4.46
N ARG A 13 -14.44 -3.67 -4.21
CA ARG A 13 -15.46 -3.21 -5.18
C ARG A 13 -15.27 -1.73 -5.55
N GLN A 14 -14.98 -0.87 -4.58
CA GLN A 14 -14.69 0.55 -4.81
C GLN A 14 -13.44 0.76 -5.67
N LEU A 15 -12.40 -0.03 -5.42
CA LEU A 15 -11.11 0.08 -6.12
C LEU A 15 -11.12 -0.47 -7.56
N GLU A 16 -12.03 -1.40 -7.86
CA GLU A 16 -12.22 -2.01 -9.17
C GLU A 16 -13.23 -1.25 -10.05
N ALA A 17 -14.06 -0.39 -9.45
CA ALA A 17 -15.06 0.38 -10.18
C ALA A 17 -14.40 1.30 -11.23
N LYS A 18 -14.91 1.24 -12.46
CA LYS A 18 -14.47 2.11 -13.58
C LYS A 18 -15.12 3.52 -13.56
N GLY A 19 -15.74 3.90 -12.44
CA GLY A 19 -16.49 5.14 -12.31
C GLY A 19 -17.00 5.34 -10.89
N LYS A 20 -17.74 6.43 -10.67
CA LYS A 20 -18.32 6.73 -9.37
C LYS A 20 -19.40 5.72 -9.03
N ILE A 21 -19.23 4.99 -7.93
CA ILE A 21 -20.24 4.12 -7.36
C ILE A 21 -20.57 4.55 -5.93
N THR A 22 -21.76 4.21 -5.47
CA THR A 22 -22.16 4.47 -4.09
C THR A 22 -21.44 3.49 -3.16
N THR A 23 -20.88 4.01 -2.07
CA THR A 23 -20.29 3.19 -1.00
C THR A 23 -21.39 2.52 -0.20
N ALA A 24 -21.35 1.19 -0.14
CA ALA A 24 -22.27 0.39 0.63
C ALA A 24 -21.56 -0.13 1.88
N ILE A 25 -21.41 0.75 2.88
CA ILE A 25 -20.71 0.41 4.11
C ILE A 25 -21.55 -0.62 4.90
N PRO A 26 -20.97 -1.77 5.29
CA PRO A 26 -21.66 -2.74 6.13
C PRO A 26 -22.06 -2.14 7.48
N ALA A 27 -23.19 -2.56 8.04
CA ALA A 27 -23.65 -2.09 9.34
C ALA A 27 -22.57 -2.24 10.43
N GLY A 28 -22.28 -1.15 11.15
CA GLY A 28 -21.22 -1.09 12.16
C GLY A 28 -19.81 -0.86 11.59
N GLY A 29 -19.69 -0.65 10.27
CA GLY A 29 -18.43 -0.39 9.58
C GLY A 29 -18.09 1.09 9.38
N ASP A 30 -19.00 2.02 9.70
CA ASP A 30 -18.86 3.44 9.36
C ASP A 30 -17.60 4.09 9.94
N LEU A 31 -17.34 3.87 11.23
CA LEU A 31 -16.15 4.39 11.90
C LEU A 31 -14.87 3.78 11.34
N LEU A 32 -14.84 2.46 11.10
CA LEU A 32 -13.66 1.78 10.52
C LEU A 32 -13.37 2.29 9.11
N TRP A 33 -14.41 2.51 8.32
CA TRP A 33 -14.29 3.09 6.99
C TRP A 33 -13.73 4.50 7.05
N GLN A 34 -14.27 5.35 7.94
CA GLN A 34 -13.76 6.71 8.15
C GLN A 34 -12.29 6.71 8.59
N TRP A 35 -11.94 5.93 9.62
CA TRP A 35 -10.57 5.83 10.12
C TRP A 35 -9.60 5.35 9.04
N PHE A 36 -10.01 4.37 8.24
CA PHE A 36 -9.21 3.89 7.11
C PHE A 36 -8.95 4.99 6.09
N LEU A 37 -9.96 5.80 5.74
CA LEU A 37 -9.80 6.92 4.81
C LEU A 37 -8.87 7.99 5.37
N ASP A 38 -9.00 8.32 6.66
CA ASP A 38 -8.14 9.30 7.33
C ASP A 38 -6.68 8.84 7.34
N LEU A 39 -6.43 7.59 7.77
CA LEU A 39 -5.10 6.98 7.78
C LEU A 39 -4.50 6.85 6.37
N SER A 40 -5.32 6.49 5.38
CA SER A 40 -4.87 6.36 3.99
C SER A 40 -4.46 7.70 3.39
N ARG A 41 -5.07 8.82 3.82
CA ARG A 41 -4.68 10.18 3.39
C ARG A 41 -3.35 10.62 3.99
N SER A 42 -3.01 10.16 5.20
CA SER A 42 -1.72 10.47 5.83
C SER A 42 -0.58 9.53 5.43
N ARG A 43 -0.85 8.58 4.54
CA ARG A 43 0.10 7.53 4.13
C ARG A 43 1.37 8.12 3.51
N THR A 44 2.50 7.55 3.92
CA THR A 44 3.82 7.88 3.34
C THR A 44 4.10 7.09 2.06
N TYR A 45 4.93 7.65 1.19
CA TYR A 45 5.34 7.03 -0.08
C TYR A 45 6.87 6.92 -0.14
N GLY A 46 7.36 5.73 -0.45
CA GLY A 46 8.78 5.46 -0.69
C GLY A 46 9.09 5.27 -2.18
N ALA A 47 10.36 5.01 -2.52
CA ALA A 47 10.80 4.81 -3.90
C ALA A 47 10.11 3.62 -4.59
N ALA A 48 9.73 2.59 -3.83
CA ALA A 48 9.04 1.41 -4.37
C ALA A 48 7.53 1.63 -4.55
N GLY A 49 6.94 2.62 -3.88
CA GLY A 49 5.49 2.84 -3.89
C GLY A 49 4.94 3.26 -2.53
N PRO A 50 3.62 3.16 -2.32
CA PRO A 50 2.98 3.48 -1.04
C PRO A 50 3.45 2.54 0.07
N ASN A 51 3.69 3.08 1.25
CA ASN A 51 3.96 2.26 2.43
C ASN A 51 2.64 1.75 3.05
N PRO A 52 2.63 0.53 3.62
CA PRO A 52 1.51 0.04 4.41
C PRO A 52 1.28 0.91 5.66
N ILE A 53 0.02 0.99 6.10
CA ILE A 53 -0.33 1.64 7.36
C ILE A 53 0.26 0.84 8.53
N SER A 54 1.12 1.48 9.29
CA SER A 54 1.83 0.90 10.43
C SER A 54 1.00 0.94 11.72
N PHE A 55 1.34 0.07 12.67
CA PHE A 55 0.76 0.14 14.02
C PHE A 55 1.02 1.47 14.72
N ALA A 56 2.18 2.10 14.46
CA ALA A 56 2.51 3.38 15.03
C ALA A 56 1.58 4.50 14.52
N GLU A 57 1.24 4.50 13.22
CA GLU A 57 0.27 5.44 12.65
C GLU A 57 -1.13 5.23 13.25
N ILE A 58 -1.58 3.97 13.35
CA ILE A 58 -2.89 3.64 13.94
C ILE A 58 -2.94 4.08 15.42
N LEU A 59 -1.90 3.78 16.20
CA LEU A 59 -1.81 4.16 17.60
C LEU A 59 -1.81 5.69 17.75
N THR A 60 -0.99 6.38 16.96
CA THR A 60 -0.87 7.84 17.00
C THR A 60 -2.20 8.50 16.62
N TYR A 61 -2.85 8.03 15.56
CA TYR A 61 -4.17 8.51 15.14
C TYR A 61 -5.23 8.26 16.22
N GLY A 62 -5.28 7.05 16.78
CA GLY A 62 -6.21 6.70 17.86
C GLY A 62 -6.02 7.58 19.09
N GLN A 63 -4.78 7.86 19.48
CA GLN A 63 -4.47 8.75 20.61
C GLN A 63 -4.82 10.21 20.31
N ALA A 64 -4.42 10.73 19.14
CA ALA A 64 -4.65 12.12 18.76
C ALA A 64 -6.15 12.45 18.67
N MET A 65 -6.94 11.53 18.11
CA MET A 65 -8.39 11.67 17.95
C MET A 65 -9.18 11.16 19.16
N ARG A 66 -8.50 10.60 20.17
CA ARG A 66 -9.09 10.01 21.40
C ARG A 66 -10.07 8.86 21.12
N TRP A 67 -9.80 8.05 20.11
CA TRP A 67 -10.59 6.86 19.81
C TRP A 67 -10.19 5.66 20.67
N PRO A 68 -11.14 4.92 21.26
CA PRO A 68 -10.86 3.69 22.02
C PRO A 68 -10.66 2.51 21.06
N MET A 69 -9.57 2.51 20.30
CA MET A 69 -9.30 1.45 19.33
C MET A 69 -8.86 0.14 20.00
N GLU A 70 -9.76 -0.84 20.02
CA GLU A 70 -9.45 -2.23 20.37
C GLU A 70 -8.63 -2.97 19.29
N PRO A 71 -7.90 -4.05 19.64
CA PRO A 71 -7.11 -4.85 18.70
C PRO A 71 -7.87 -5.30 17.45
N ARG A 72 -9.14 -5.70 17.59
CA ARG A 72 -9.98 -6.10 16.45
C ARG A 72 -10.17 -4.98 15.42
N HIS A 73 -10.18 -3.72 15.84
CA HIS A 73 -10.28 -2.59 14.90
C HIS A 73 -8.99 -2.44 14.11
N VAL A 74 -7.84 -2.59 14.79
CA VAL A 74 -6.51 -2.54 14.18
C VAL A 74 -6.35 -3.65 13.14
N GLU A 75 -6.79 -4.87 13.47
CA GLU A 75 -6.80 -6.00 12.53
C GLU A 75 -7.63 -5.70 11.28
N ILE A 76 -8.82 -5.13 11.44
CA ILE A 76 -9.68 -4.76 10.30
C ILE A 76 -9.02 -3.67 9.45
N LEU A 77 -8.48 -2.62 10.07
CA LEU A 77 -7.80 -1.54 9.35
C LEU A 77 -6.61 -2.05 8.53
N ARG A 78 -5.81 -2.96 9.10
CA ARG A 78 -4.69 -3.58 8.38
C ARG A 78 -5.15 -4.52 7.27
N ALA A 79 -6.26 -5.23 7.45
CA ALA A 79 -6.83 -6.06 6.39
C ALA A 79 -7.39 -5.22 5.22
N MET A 80 -8.02 -4.08 5.53
CA MET A 80 -8.43 -3.11 4.51
C MET A 80 -7.21 -2.52 3.78
N ASP A 81 -6.15 -2.18 4.52
CA ASP A 81 -4.92 -1.66 3.93
C ASP A 81 -4.22 -2.64 3.00
N ALA A 82 -4.17 -3.92 3.37
CA ALA A 82 -3.61 -4.96 2.51
C ALA A 82 -4.31 -5.02 1.13
N VAL A 83 -5.64 -4.94 1.11
CA VAL A 83 -6.44 -4.90 -0.14
C VAL A 83 -6.11 -3.66 -0.97
N TRP A 84 -5.94 -2.51 -0.32
CA TRP A 84 -5.60 -1.27 -1.01
C TRP A 84 -4.18 -1.32 -1.60
N ILE A 85 -3.21 -1.83 -0.84
CA ILE A 85 -1.81 -1.98 -1.24
C ILE A 85 -1.68 -2.91 -2.45
N GLU A 86 -2.32 -4.09 -2.40
CA GLU A 86 -2.35 -5.05 -3.51
C GLU A 86 -2.79 -4.36 -4.80
N ARG A 87 -3.93 -3.65 -4.75
CA ARG A 87 -4.42 -2.89 -5.91
C ARG A 87 -3.46 -1.78 -6.35
N ALA A 88 -2.84 -1.08 -5.41
CA ALA A 88 -1.94 0.03 -5.74
C ALA A 88 -0.71 -0.46 -6.52
N PHE A 89 -0.16 -1.62 -6.15
CA PHE A 89 0.93 -2.25 -6.89
C PHE A 89 0.48 -2.80 -8.24
N GLU A 90 -0.69 -3.45 -8.33
CA GLU A 90 -1.24 -3.89 -9.63
C GLU A 90 -1.42 -2.73 -10.61
N LYS A 91 -1.87 -1.55 -10.14
CA LYS A 91 -1.99 -0.36 -10.98
C LYS A 91 -0.63 0.13 -11.49
N LYS A 92 0.40 0.04 -10.65
CA LYS A 92 1.77 0.43 -11.01
C LYS A 92 2.30 -0.50 -12.09
N ASP A 93 2.17 -1.81 -11.92
CA ASP A 93 2.62 -2.81 -12.89
C ASP A 93 1.88 -2.68 -14.23
N ALA A 94 0.58 -2.38 -14.20
CA ALA A 94 -0.20 -2.15 -15.42
C ALA A 94 0.13 -0.83 -16.13
N GLN A 95 0.69 0.15 -15.42
CA GLN A 95 1.12 1.43 -16.00
C GLN A 95 2.57 1.37 -16.50
N GLU A 96 3.38 0.50 -15.90
CA GLU A 96 4.68 0.05 -16.42
C GLU A 96 4.48 -0.98 -17.53
N ASP A 97 3.79 -0.60 -18.61
CA ASP A 97 3.86 -1.32 -19.89
C ASP A 97 5.35 -1.60 -20.18
N PRO A 98 5.75 -2.84 -20.53
CA PRO A 98 7.13 -3.26 -20.45
C PRO A 98 7.95 -2.54 -21.51
N LYS A 99 8.45 -1.35 -21.16
CA LYS A 99 9.66 -0.84 -21.80
C LYS A 99 10.66 -1.95 -21.58
N PRO A 100 11.23 -2.56 -22.64
CA PRO A 100 12.29 -3.51 -22.45
C PRO A 100 13.32 -2.76 -21.62
N HIS A 101 13.52 -3.23 -20.38
CA HIS A 101 14.69 -2.89 -19.62
C HIS A 101 15.79 -3.41 -20.52
N MET A 102 16.32 -2.52 -21.35
CA MET A 102 17.65 -2.66 -21.87
C MET A 102 18.49 -2.75 -20.62
N VAL A 103 18.71 -3.98 -20.16
CA VAL A 103 19.97 -4.37 -19.56
C VAL A 103 20.97 -3.92 -20.60
N GLN A 104 21.40 -2.66 -20.52
CA GLN A 104 22.56 -2.21 -21.24
C GLN A 104 23.61 -3.20 -20.81
N GLY A 105 23.99 -4.07 -21.74
CA GLY A 105 24.95 -5.14 -21.53
C GLY A 105 26.26 -4.52 -21.08
N ARG A 106 26.36 -4.20 -19.79
CA ARG A 106 27.62 -4.17 -19.09
C ARG A 106 27.89 -5.62 -18.74
N THR A 107 28.20 -6.40 -19.79
CA THR A 107 29.00 -7.60 -19.62
C THR A 107 30.26 -7.11 -18.93
N MET A 108 30.39 -7.40 -17.63
CA MET A 108 31.60 -7.12 -16.89
C MET A 108 32.68 -8.03 -17.45
N THR A 109 33.50 -7.47 -18.32
CA THR A 109 34.71 -8.14 -18.77
C THR A 109 35.75 -8.03 -17.66
N PRO A 110 36.54 -9.08 -17.40
CA PRO A 110 37.62 -9.03 -16.42
C PRO A 110 38.57 -7.83 -16.63
N ALA A 111 38.83 -7.44 -17.88
CA ALA A 111 39.64 -6.26 -18.21
C ALA A 111 39.05 -4.93 -17.69
N LYS A 112 37.73 -4.77 -17.66
CA LYS A 112 37.08 -3.57 -17.09
C LYS A 112 37.08 -3.57 -15.57
N PHE A 113 37.04 -4.75 -14.96
CA PHE A 113 37.22 -4.91 -13.51
C PHE A 113 38.63 -4.51 -13.11
N ASP A 114 39.66 -5.05 -13.78
CA ASP A 114 41.06 -4.69 -13.50
C ASP A 114 41.32 -3.20 -13.71
N ALA A 115 40.76 -2.58 -14.74
CA ALA A 115 40.90 -1.13 -14.96
C ALA A 115 40.25 -0.26 -13.87
N MET A 116 39.19 -0.73 -13.20
CA MET A 116 38.56 -0.01 -12.09
C MET A 116 39.34 -0.13 -10.78
N PHE A 117 40.05 -1.25 -10.57
CA PHE A 117 40.67 -1.57 -9.28
C PHE A 117 42.21 -1.51 -9.30
N SER A 118 42.85 -1.38 -10.46
CA SER A 118 44.33 -1.31 -10.57
C SER A 118 44.91 0.11 -10.64
N GLY A 119 44.07 1.15 -10.60
CA GLY A 119 44.51 2.57 -10.58
C GLY A 119 45.00 3.07 -9.22
N GLY A 120 45.63 2.23 -8.39
CA GLY A 120 45.90 2.54 -6.99
C GLY A 120 47.18 1.90 -6.43
N ARG A 121 48.32 2.40 -6.91
CA ARG A 121 49.73 2.19 -6.51
C ARG A 121 50.49 1.08 -7.23
#